data_AF-A0A1G0MTA2-F1
#
_entry.id   AF-A0A1G0MTA2-F1
#
_cell.length_a   1.000
_cell.length_b   1.000
_cell.length_c   1.000
_cell.angle_alpha   90.00
_cell.angle_beta   90.00
_cell.angle_gamma   90.00
#
_symmetry.space_group_name_H-M   'P 1'
#
loop_
_entity.id
_entity.type
_entity.pdbx_description
1 polymer ?
#
loop_
_entity_poly.entity_id
_entity_poly.type
_entity_poly.pdbx_seq_one_letter_code
_entity_poly.pdbx_strand_id
1 'polypeptide(L)'
;MLILIAGCNLVLLKKSTAKAEHPVQIADFTTFRNPDLLVWVLIAAGFSLLLPESIITNPALNIVLVVSLFYLFQGMAVVTALVSKSSVSSIVRIILYALLIIQPYLLAIVAGIGLFDIWVDFRTPKTQENL
;
A
#
# COMPACT_ATOMS: atom_id res chain seq x y z
N MET A 1 9.12 23.56 -5.74
CA MET A 1 9.46 22.12 -5.65
C MET A 1 8.23 21.23 -5.70
N LEU A 2 7.21 21.43 -4.84
CA LEU A 2 5.95 20.66 -4.85
C LEU A 2 5.18 20.70 -6.18
N ILE A 3 5.18 21.84 -6.87
CA ILE A 3 4.51 22.02 -8.18
C ILE A 3 5.18 21.18 -9.29
N LEU A 4 6.50 21.01 -9.24
CA LEU A 4 7.24 20.21 -10.23
C LEU A 4 6.98 18.71 -10.04
N ILE A 5 6.88 18.26 -8.78
CA ILE A 5 6.55 16.86 -8.44
C ILE A 5 5.10 16.54 -8.83
N ALA A 6 4.17 17.45 -8.54
CA ALA A 6 2.76 17.33 -8.95
C ALA A 6 2.61 17.32 -10.48
N GLY A 7 3.36 18.16 -11.19
CA GLY A 7 3.38 18.20 -12.65
C GLY A 7 3.91 16.91 -13.26
N CYS A 8 4.97 16.33 -12.69
CA CYS A 8 5.54 15.08 -13.18
C CYS A 8 4.58 13.90 -12.98
N ASN A 9 3.91 13.83 -11.83
CA ASN A 9 2.86 12.85 -11.55
C ASN A 9 1.69 12.95 -12.54
N LEU A 10 1.27 14.17 -12.89
CA LEU A 10 0.16 14.38 -13.83
C LEU A 10 0.50 13.92 -15.26
N VAL A 11 1.74 14.13 -15.70
CA VAL A 11 2.21 13.71 -17.03
C VAL A 11 2.34 12.18 -17.12
N LEU A 12 2.84 11.52 -16.08
CA LEU A 12 2.92 10.07 -16.00
C LEU A 12 1.52 9.42 -16.01
N LEU A 13 0.56 9.99 -15.28
CA LEU A 13 -0.83 9.52 -15.28
C LEU A 13 -1.50 9.66 -16.65
N LYS A 14 -1.29 10.79 -17.34
CA LYS A 14 -1.83 11.00 -18.69
C LYS A 14 -1.25 10.04 -19.73
N LYS A 15 0.03 9.68 -19.61
CA LYS A 15 0.68 8.76 -20.54
C LYS A 15 0.22 7.31 -20.34
N SER A 16 -0.12 6.91 -19.12
CA SER A 16 -0.65 5.57 -18.81
C SER A 16 -2.14 5.39 -19.12
N THR A 17 -2.93 6.46 -19.12
CA THR A 17 -4.37 6.40 -19.44
C THR A 17 -4.66 6.36 -20.94
N ALA A 18 -3.72 6.78 -21.79
CA ALA A 18 -3.88 6.76 -23.25
C ALA A 18 -3.72 5.38 -23.91
N LYS A 19 -3.52 4.30 -23.12
CA LYS A 19 -3.19 2.96 -23.63
C LYS A 19 -4.05 1.82 -23.06
N ALA A 20 -5.23 2.13 -22.52
CA ALA A 20 -6.10 1.13 -21.88
C ALA A 20 -7.44 0.98 -22.62
N GLU A 21 -7.40 0.41 -23.83
CA GLU A 21 -8.56 -0.14 -24.54
C GLU A 21 -8.70 -1.64 -24.27
N HIS A 22 -8.49 -2.09 -23.03
CA HIS A 22 -8.83 -3.44 -22.62
C HIS A 22 -10.02 -3.38 -21.67
N PRO A 23 -11.02 -4.28 -21.81
CA PRO A 23 -12.08 -4.40 -20.83
C PRO A 23 -11.42 -4.78 -19.50
N VAL A 24 -11.25 -3.78 -18.63
CA VAL A 24 -10.62 -3.93 -17.32
C VAL A 24 -11.55 -4.84 -16.52
N GLN A 25 -11.23 -6.12 -16.46
CA GLN A 25 -11.80 -7.00 -15.46
C GLN A 25 -11.29 -6.48 -14.12
N ILE A 26 -12.16 -5.75 -13.41
CA ILE A 26 -11.88 -5.26 -12.06
C ILE A 26 -11.78 -6.51 -11.18
N ALA A 27 -10.57 -7.02 -10.99
CA ALA A 27 -10.31 -8.08 -10.03
C ALA A 27 -10.74 -7.59 -8.63
N ASP A 28 -11.23 -8.50 -7.79
CA ASP A 28 -11.66 -8.15 -6.43
C ASP A 28 -10.52 -7.48 -5.68
N PHE A 29 -10.79 -6.30 -5.10
CA PHE A 29 -9.83 -5.53 -4.33
C PHE A 29 -9.22 -6.35 -3.20
N THR A 30 -9.94 -7.32 -2.65
CA THR A 30 -9.44 -8.24 -1.62
C THR A 30 -8.25 -9.10 -2.07
N THR A 31 -7.98 -9.18 -3.38
CA THR A 31 -6.85 -9.92 -3.98
C THR A 31 -5.67 -9.03 -4.35
N PHE A 32 -5.79 -7.70 -4.18
CA PHE A 32 -4.74 -6.75 -4.56
C PHE A 32 -3.44 -6.98 -3.77
N ARG A 33 -2.32 -7.19 -4.48
CA ARG A 33 -0.99 -7.43 -3.91
C ARG A 33 0.07 -6.71 -4.75
N ASN A 34 1.00 -6.02 -4.09
CA ASN A 34 2.11 -5.35 -4.77
C ASN A 34 3.21 -6.36 -5.14
N PRO A 35 4.05 -6.04 -6.14
CA PRO A 35 5.20 -6.88 -6.48
C PRO A 35 6.23 -6.93 -5.35
N ASP A 36 6.82 -8.11 -5.13
CA ASP A 36 7.80 -8.34 -4.04
C ASP A 36 9.06 -7.45 -4.15
N LEU A 37 9.42 -7.05 -5.38
CA LEU A 37 10.55 -6.13 -5.63
C LEU A 37 10.40 -4.79 -4.89
N LEU A 38 9.16 -4.35 -4.68
CA LEU A 38 8.86 -3.07 -4.06
C LEU A 38 9.33 -3.00 -2.60
N VAL A 39 9.44 -4.15 -1.92
CA VAL A 39 10.03 -4.23 -0.57
C VAL A 39 11.48 -3.79 -0.59
N TRP A 40 12.26 -4.27 -1.56
CA TRP A 40 13.68 -3.94 -1.67
C TRP A 40 13.89 -2.46 -1.96
N VAL A 41 13.01 -1.85 -2.76
CA VAL A 41 12.99 -0.39 -2.98
C VAL A 41 12.73 0.36 -1.68
N LEU A 42 11.74 -0.09 -0.88
CA LEU A 42 11.44 0.52 0.42
C LEU A 42 12.63 0.41 1.38
N ILE A 43 13.27 -0.76 1.44
CA ILE A 43 14.44 -1.00 2.30
C ILE A 43 15.62 -0.11 1.87
N ALA A 44 15.97 -0.10 0.58
CA ALA A 44 17.07 0.72 0.07
C ALA A 44 16.83 2.21 0.31
N ALA A 45 15.60 2.69 0.08
CA ALA A 45 15.23 4.09 0.35
C ALA A 45 15.25 4.39 1.86
N GLY A 46 14.77 3.48 2.69
CA GLY A 46 14.80 3.61 4.15
C GLY A 46 16.23 3.71 4.71
N PHE A 47 17.15 2.86 4.24
CA PHE A 47 18.56 2.96 4.64
C PHE A 47 19.24 4.23 4.12
N SER A 48 18.85 4.70 2.95
CA SER A 48 19.37 5.97 2.39
C SER A 48 19.03 7.18 3.27
N LEU A 49 17.99 7.11 4.12
CA LEU A 49 17.64 8.17 5.08
C LEU A 49 18.61 8.28 6.26
N LEU A 50 19.43 7.26 6.51
CA LEU A 50 20.45 7.30 7.58
C LEU A 50 21.68 8.12 7.19
N LEU A 51 21.82 8.46 5.92
CA LEU A 51 22.90 9.29 5.42
C LEU A 51 22.63 10.77 5.77
N PRO A 52 23.67 11.56 6.12
CA PRO A 52 23.49 12.97 6.49
C PRO A 52 23.24 13.90 5.29
N GLU A 53 23.42 13.40 4.06
CA GLU A 53 23.38 14.19 2.84
C GLU A 53 21.95 14.51 2.36
N SER A 54 21.58 15.79 2.38
CA SER A 54 20.23 16.25 2.01
C SER A 54 19.83 15.93 0.56
N ILE A 55 20.82 15.82 -0.34
CA ILE A 55 20.60 15.46 -1.75
C ILE A 55 20.16 14.00 -1.90
N ILE A 56 20.48 13.14 -0.94
CA ILE A 56 20.10 11.73 -0.92
C ILE A 56 18.84 11.52 -0.09
N THR A 57 18.74 12.17 1.07
CA THR A 57 17.59 11.98 1.98
C THR A 57 16.28 12.52 1.41
N ASN A 58 16.30 13.64 0.71
CA ASN A 58 15.09 14.21 0.09
C ASN A 58 14.41 13.26 -0.91
N PRO A 59 15.09 12.74 -1.95
CA PRO A 59 14.47 11.78 -2.87
C PRO A 59 14.14 10.46 -2.17
N ALA A 60 14.98 9.98 -1.25
CA ALA A 60 14.71 8.77 -0.47
C ALA A 60 13.39 8.89 0.32
N LEU A 61 13.14 10.04 0.96
CA LEU A 61 11.91 10.29 1.72
C LEU A 61 10.67 10.26 0.82
N ASN A 62 10.76 10.83 -0.39
CA ASN A 62 9.68 10.77 -1.37
C ASN A 62 9.40 9.33 -1.83
N ILE A 63 10.46 8.55 -2.09
CA ILE A 63 10.33 7.14 -2.46
C ILE A 63 9.67 6.35 -1.33
N VAL A 64 10.13 6.53 -0.09
CA VAL A 64 9.52 5.87 1.08
C VAL A 64 8.04 6.21 1.20
N LEU A 65 7.65 7.48 1.03
CA LEU A 65 6.24 7.89 1.09
C LEU A 65 5.39 7.25 -0.01
N VAL A 66 5.87 7.26 -1.26
CA VAL A 66 5.15 6.67 -2.40
C VAL A 66 5.01 5.17 -2.25
N VAL A 67 6.09 4.47 -1.87
CA VAL A 67 6.05 3.01 -1.66
C VAL A 67 5.18 2.65 -0.46
N SER A 68 5.23 3.44 0.62
CA SER A 68 4.33 3.24 1.77
C SER A 68 2.86 3.41 1.39
N LEU A 69 2.53 4.32 0.47
CA LEU A 69 1.17 4.47 -0.04
C LEU A 69 0.71 3.24 -0.84
N PHE A 70 1.59 2.62 -1.63
CA PHE A 70 1.27 1.36 -2.29
C PHE A 70 1.01 0.24 -1.27
N TYR A 71 1.82 0.15 -0.22
CA TYR A 71 1.59 -0.80 0.87
C TYR A 71 0.34 -0.49 1.69
N LEU A 72 -0.05 0.78 1.82
CA LEU A 72 -1.33 1.16 2.43
C LEU A 72 -2.50 0.54 1.65
N PHE A 73 -2.52 0.63 0.32
CA PHE A 73 -3.58 0.01 -0.48
C PHE A 73 -3.61 -1.51 -0.34
N GLN A 74 -2.45 -2.16 -0.29
CA GLN A 74 -2.37 -3.58 0.00
C GLN A 74 -2.88 -3.92 1.41
N GLY A 75 -2.54 -3.12 2.41
CA GLY A 75 -3.03 -3.27 3.78
C GLY A 75 -4.55 -3.11 3.86
N MET A 76 -5.12 -2.15 3.13
CA MET A 76 -6.56 -1.98 3.01
C MET A 76 -7.21 -3.23 2.40
N ALA A 77 -6.63 -3.81 1.36
CA ALA A 77 -7.11 -5.06 0.75
C ALA A 77 -7.12 -6.21 1.76
N VAL A 78 -6.06 -6.34 2.58
CA VAL A 78 -5.98 -7.33 3.66
C VAL A 78 -7.07 -7.09 4.71
N VAL A 79 -7.20 -5.86 5.20
CA VAL A 79 -8.22 -5.50 6.20
C VAL A 79 -9.62 -5.80 5.66
N THR A 80 -9.91 -5.43 4.41
CA THR A 80 -11.19 -5.75 3.77
C THR A 80 -11.40 -7.26 3.65
N ALA A 81 -10.38 -8.05 3.29
CA ALA A 81 -10.46 -9.51 3.21
C ALA A 81 -10.70 -10.17 4.59
N LEU A 82 -10.10 -9.65 5.66
CA LEU A 82 -10.31 -10.15 7.02
C LEU A 82 -11.72 -9.81 7.54
N VAL A 83 -12.17 -8.59 7.25
CA VAL A 83 -13.49 -8.10 7.66
C VAL A 83 -14.62 -8.68 6.81
N SER A 84 -14.36 -9.13 5.57
CA SER A 84 -15.34 -9.85 4.76
C SER A 84 -15.54 -11.29 5.23
N LYS A 85 -14.47 -11.94 5.72
CA LYS A 85 -14.53 -13.29 6.32
C LYS A 85 -15.17 -13.31 7.71
N SER A 86 -15.03 -12.22 8.44
CA SER A 86 -15.58 -12.09 9.79
C SER A 86 -17.03 -11.59 9.73
N SER A 87 -17.91 -12.04 10.63
CA SER A 87 -19.30 -11.57 10.76
C SER A 87 -19.40 -10.15 11.36
N VAL A 88 -18.46 -9.27 11.00
CA VAL A 88 -18.31 -7.93 11.56
C VAL A 88 -19.38 -7.03 10.94
N SER A 89 -20.17 -6.37 11.82
CA SER A 89 -21.26 -5.48 11.42
C SER A 89 -20.77 -4.32 10.55
N SER A 90 -21.59 -3.89 9.59
CA SER A 90 -21.32 -2.76 8.68
C SER A 90 -20.95 -1.47 9.42
N ILE A 91 -21.40 -1.28 10.66
CA ILE A 91 -21.06 -0.14 11.51
C ILE A 91 -19.56 -0.11 11.84
N VAL A 92 -18.96 -1.27 12.15
CA VAL A 92 -17.54 -1.37 12.50
C VAL A 92 -16.65 -1.05 11.29
N ARG A 93 -17.09 -1.42 10.08
CA ARG A 93 -16.40 -1.05 8.82
C ARG A 93 -16.32 0.46 8.66
N ILE A 94 -17.43 1.16 8.88
CA ILE A 94 -17.51 2.62 8.78
C ILE A 94 -16.60 3.27 9.82
N ILE A 95 -16.61 2.77 11.07
CA ILE A 95 -15.76 3.30 12.14
C ILE A 95 -14.28 3.10 11.81
N LEU A 96 -13.87 1.91 11.33
CA LEU A 96 -12.50 1.63 10.92
C LEU A 96 -12.01 2.59 9.84
N TYR A 97 -12.83 2.81 8.80
CA TYR A 97 -12.50 3.74 7.72
C TYR A 97 -12.48 5.20 8.17
N ALA A 98 -13.41 5.61 9.04
CA ALA A 98 -13.40 6.94 9.63
C ALA A 98 -12.14 7.17 10.50
N LEU A 99 -11.75 6.17 11.29
CA LEU A 99 -10.57 6.25 12.16
C LEU A 99 -9.27 6.33 11.36
N LEU A 100 -9.19 5.65 10.21
CA LEU A 100 -8.06 5.77 9.28
C LEU A 100 -7.89 7.18 8.71
N ILE A 101 -8.99 7.89 8.43
CA ILE A 101 -8.95 9.27 7.92
C ILE A 101 -8.54 10.25 9.03
N ILE A 102 -9.04 10.04 10.24
CA ILE A 102 -8.80 10.94 11.37
C ILE A 102 -7.39 10.74 11.96
N GLN A 103 -6.84 9.52 11.90
CA GLN A 103 -5.58 9.19 12.57
C GLN A 103 -4.47 8.78 11.58
N PRO A 104 -3.45 9.65 11.36
CA PRO A 104 -2.33 9.31 10.46
C PRO A 104 -1.51 8.11 10.94
N TYR A 105 -1.45 7.85 12.25
CA TYR A 105 -0.75 6.69 12.81
C TYR A 105 -1.39 5.35 12.39
N LEU A 106 -2.71 5.32 12.24
CA LEU A 106 -3.40 4.10 11.78
C LEU A 106 -3.07 3.79 10.32
N LEU A 107 -2.90 4.82 9.48
CA LEU A 107 -2.47 4.62 8.10
C LEU A 107 -1.09 3.95 8.06
N ALA A 108 -0.15 4.36 8.92
CA ALA A 108 1.15 3.72 9.01
C ALA A 108 1.05 2.25 9.44
N ILE A 109 0.17 1.93 10.41
CA ILE A 109 -0.09 0.55 10.83
C ILE A 109 -0.67 -0.28 9.68
N VAL A 110 -1.66 0.24 8.95
CA VAL A 110 -2.26 -0.46 7.81
C VAL A 110 -1.25 -0.67 6.68
N ALA A 111 -0.42 0.33 6.38
CA ALA A 111 0.69 0.16 5.44
C ALA A 111 1.66 -0.94 5.91
N GLY A 112 1.97 -0.99 7.21
CA GLY A 112 2.74 -2.07 7.81
C GLY A 112 2.10 -3.44 7.62
N ILE A 113 0.78 -3.57 7.86
CA ILE A 113 0.03 -4.81 7.60
C ILE A 113 0.18 -5.22 6.13
N GLY A 114 0.02 -4.28 5.19
CA GLY A 114 0.18 -4.53 3.77
C GLY A 114 1.60 -4.96 3.39
N LEU A 115 2.62 -4.41 4.03
CA LEU A 115 4.01 -4.83 3.87
C LEU A 115 4.20 -6.26 4.40
N PHE A 116 3.75 -6.55 5.61
CA PHE A 116 3.91 -7.87 6.25
C PHE A 116 3.11 -8.99 5.56
N ASP A 117 2.02 -8.65 4.86
CA ASP A 117 1.21 -9.59 4.08
C ASP A 117 2.02 -10.33 3.02
N ILE A 118 3.14 -9.77 2.55
CA ILE A 118 4.03 -10.45 1.59
C ILE A 118 4.59 -11.76 2.17
N TRP A 119 4.99 -11.76 3.44
CA TRP A 119 5.60 -12.93 4.09
C TRP A 119 4.59 -13.76 4.88
N VAL A 120 3.65 -13.13 5.57
CA VAL A 120 2.73 -13.83 6.48
C VAL A 120 1.54 -14.43 5.74
N ASP A 121 1.16 -13.83 4.61
CA ASP A 121 -0.05 -14.12 3.85
C ASP A 121 -1.29 -14.24 4.76
N PHE A 122 -1.80 -13.09 5.18
CA PHE A 122 -2.96 -13.04 6.09
C PHE A 122 -4.26 -13.50 5.42
N ARG A 123 -4.25 -13.66 4.10
CA ARG A 123 -5.44 -13.93 3.29
C ARG A 123 -5.69 -15.41 3.08
N THR A 124 -4.67 -16.25 3.19
CA THR A 124 -4.83 -17.69 3.02
C THR A 124 -5.12 -18.36 4.37
N PRO A 125 -6.27 -19.04 4.54
CA PRO A 125 -6.48 -19.85 5.74
C PRO A 125 -5.43 -20.96 5.77
N LYS A 126 -4.58 -20.97 6.80
CA LYS A 126 -3.59 -22.03 6.99
C LYS A 126 -4.33 -23.32 7.33
N THR A 127 -4.61 -24.14 6.32
CA THR A 127 -4.99 -25.54 6.56
C THR A 127 -3.81 -26.18 7.29
N GLN A 128 -4.01 -26.52 8.55
CA GLN A 128 -3.07 -27.35 9.31
C GLN A 128 -3.10 -28.72 8.64
N GLU A 129 -2.17 -28.96 7.70
CA GLU A 129 -1.91 -30.31 7.22
C GLU A 129 -1.21 -31.03 8.37
N ASN A 130 -1.99 -31.82 9.12
CA ASN A 130 -1.52 -32.60 10.25
C ASN A 130 -0.41 -33.54 9.76
N LEU A 131 0.82 -33.30 10.20
CA LEU A 131 1.97 -34.21 10.09
C LEU A 131 1.97 -35.19 11.27
#